data_AF-A0A1C6Q7M7-F1
#
_entry.id   AF-A0A1C6Q7M7-F1
#
_cell.length_a   1.000
_cell.length_b   1.000
_cell.length_c   1.000
_cell.angle_alpha   90.00
_cell.angle_beta   90.00
_cell.angle_gamma   90.00
#
_symmetry.space_group_name_H-M   'P 1'
#
loop_
_entity.id
_entity.type
_entity.pdbx_description
1 polymer ?
#
loop_
_entity_poly.entity_id
_entity_poly.type
_entity_poly.pdbx_seq_one_letter_code
_entity_poly.pdbx_strand_id
1 'polypeptide(L)'
;MDWAWATRGAAWLDAGYWVIWLMAAGGHSPGSAESWASNVPAWLDAPKEGITAFAVANANVWEEIGGADPDPWTARLVAASKAWATYRRAL
;
A
#
# COMPACT_ATOMS: atom_id res chain seq x y z
N MET A 1 7.11 -19.19 -8.16
CA MET A 1 7.12 -18.67 -6.77
C MET A 1 8.35 -17.80 -6.67
N ASP A 2 8.19 -16.52 -6.99
CA ASP A 2 9.27 -15.53 -7.12
C ASP A 2 9.57 -14.94 -5.74
N TRP A 3 10.42 -15.62 -4.97
CA TRP A 3 10.84 -15.18 -3.62
C TRP A 3 11.93 -14.11 -3.66
N ALA A 4 12.16 -13.46 -4.80
CA ALA A 4 13.26 -12.51 -5.02
C ALA A 4 13.15 -11.20 -4.21
N TRP A 5 12.05 -10.99 -3.47
CA TRP A 5 11.78 -9.75 -2.73
C TRP A 5 11.77 -9.90 -1.20
N ALA A 6 12.15 -11.07 -0.68
CA ALA A 6 12.41 -11.25 0.74
C ALA A 6 13.73 -10.52 1.13
N THR A 7 13.68 -9.20 1.21
CA THR A 7 14.66 -8.46 2.02
C THR A 7 14.35 -8.71 3.50
N ARG A 8 15.27 -8.40 4.42
CA ARG A 8 14.96 -8.25 5.86
C ARG A 8 14.05 -7.04 6.03
N GLY A 9 12.87 -7.10 5.42
CA GLY A 9 11.87 -6.05 5.42
C GLY A 9 11.26 -5.96 6.80
N ALA A 10 10.88 -4.75 7.19
CA ALA A 10 10.14 -4.59 8.42
C ALA A 10 8.86 -5.45 8.34
N ALA A 11 8.56 -6.22 9.40
CA ALA A 11 7.51 -7.24 9.38
C ALA A 11 6.09 -6.68 9.10
N TRP A 12 5.94 -5.36 9.09
CA TRP A 12 4.70 -4.67 8.75
C TRP A 12 4.50 -4.40 7.26
N LEU A 13 5.50 -4.62 6.40
CA LEU A 13 5.40 -4.30 4.97
C LEU A 13 4.31 -5.10 4.26
N ASP A 14 4.13 -6.37 4.61
CA ASP A 14 3.06 -7.21 4.04
C ASP A 14 1.67 -6.65 4.36
N ALA A 15 1.47 -6.16 5.58
CA ALA A 15 0.24 -5.50 5.98
C ALA A 15 0.03 -4.18 5.20
N GLY A 16 1.11 -3.45 4.91
CA GLY A 16 1.07 -2.26 4.07
C GLY A 16 0.67 -2.55 2.61
N TYR A 17 1.18 -3.62 2.02
CA TYR A 17 0.71 -4.06 0.71
C TYR A 17 -0.77 -4.43 0.75
N TRP A 18 -1.21 -5.12 1.79
CA TRP A 18 -2.60 -5.53 1.96
C TRP A 18 -3.58 -4.35 1.97
N VAL A 19 -3.18 -3.20 2.53
CA VAL A 19 -3.96 -1.95 2.48
C VAL A 19 -4.30 -1.55 1.03
N ILE A 20 -3.30 -1.54 0.14
CA ILE A 20 -3.48 -1.19 -1.28
C ILE A 20 -4.41 -2.19 -1.96
N TRP A 21 -4.25 -3.49 -1.70
CA TRP A 21 -5.09 -4.53 -2.28
C TRP A 21 -6.56 -4.42 -1.84
N LEU A 22 -6.81 -4.18 -0.56
CA LEU A 22 -8.16 -3.99 -0.01
C LEU A 22 -8.85 -2.76 -0.63
N MET A 23 -8.10 -1.68 -0.84
CA MET A 23 -8.60 -0.50 -1.53
C MET A 23 -8.87 -0.76 -3.02
N ALA A 24 -7.93 -1.42 -3.72
CA ALA A 24 -8.06 -1.71 -5.15
C ALA A 24 -9.19 -2.70 -5.47
N ALA A 25 -9.52 -3.59 -4.53
CA ALA A 25 -10.71 -4.44 -4.60
C ALA A 25 -12.03 -3.65 -4.58
N GLY A 26 -12.01 -2.38 -4.16
CA GLY A 26 -13.13 -1.44 -4.25
C GLY A 26 -14.04 -1.37 -3.01
N GLY A 27 -13.69 -2.06 -1.93
CA GLY A 27 -14.52 -2.14 -0.71
C GLY A 27 -14.04 -1.29 0.47
N HIS A 28 -12.82 -0.73 0.40
CA HIS A 28 -12.20 -0.08 1.56
C HIS A 28 -11.72 1.34 1.25
N SER A 29 -12.01 2.25 2.18
CA SER A 29 -11.31 3.54 2.28
C SER A 29 -9.91 3.33 2.90
N PRO A 30 -8.97 4.29 2.76
CA PRO A 30 -7.65 4.20 3.38
C PRO A 30 -7.69 3.86 4.88
N GLY A 31 -8.51 4.55 5.67
CA GLY A 31 -8.64 4.30 7.10
C GLY A 31 -9.26 2.93 7.42
N SER A 32 -10.24 2.48 6.64
CA SER A 32 -10.81 1.13 6.82
C SER A 32 -9.77 0.05 6.48
N ALA A 33 -9.01 0.23 5.41
CA ALA A 33 -7.95 -0.70 5.02
C ALA A 33 -6.82 -0.76 6.07
N GLU A 34 -6.39 0.38 6.63
CA GLU A 34 -5.43 0.39 7.74
C GLU A 34 -5.97 -0.26 9.01
N SER A 35 -7.27 -0.15 9.30
CA SER A 35 -7.86 -0.85 10.44
C SER A 35 -7.78 -2.38 10.31
N TRP A 36 -7.81 -2.91 9.08
CA TRP A 36 -7.53 -4.32 8.82
C TRP A 36 -6.06 -4.67 9.04
N ALA A 37 -5.15 -3.81 8.58
CA ALA A 37 -3.71 -3.98 8.81
C ALA A 37 -3.35 -3.97 10.31
N SER A 38 -4.09 -3.23 11.15
CA SER A 38 -3.94 -3.23 12.62
C SER A 38 -4.21 -4.58 13.29
N ASN A 39 -4.75 -5.58 12.58
CA ASN A 39 -4.83 -6.96 13.08
C ASN A 39 -3.48 -7.70 13.01
N VAL A 40 -2.48 -7.13 12.32
CA VAL A 40 -1.11 -7.66 12.25
C VAL A 40 -0.27 -6.98 13.34
N PRO A 41 0.24 -7.71 14.35
CA PRO A 41 0.97 -7.10 15.47
C PRO A 41 2.13 -6.21 15.02
N ALA A 42 2.90 -6.65 14.02
CA ALA A 42 4.02 -5.87 13.50
C ALA A 42 3.61 -4.50 12.93
N TRP A 43 2.38 -4.36 12.41
CA TRP A 43 1.84 -3.10 11.90
C TRP A 43 1.68 -2.05 13.00
N LEU A 44 1.32 -2.48 14.21
CA LEU A 44 1.13 -1.60 15.36
C LEU A 44 2.46 -0.99 15.83
N ASP A 45 3.57 -1.73 15.66
CA ASP A 45 4.92 -1.28 16.03
C ASP A 45 5.60 -0.47 14.91
N ALA A 46 4.95 -0.31 13.75
CA ALA A 46 5.54 0.37 12.61
C ALA A 46 5.63 1.89 12.85
N PRO A 47 6.79 2.53 12.59
CA PRO A 47 6.91 3.98 12.70
C PRO A 47 5.99 4.67 11.69
N LYS A 48 5.26 5.69 12.14
CA LYS A 48 4.26 6.41 11.31
C LYS A 48 4.87 6.97 10.04
N GLU A 49 6.07 7.55 10.16
CA GLU A 49 6.85 8.10 9.06
C GLU A 49 7.29 7.00 8.08
N GLY A 50 7.59 5.80 8.59
CA GLY A 50 7.91 4.64 7.78
C GLY A 50 6.73 4.18 6.94
N ILE A 51 5.53 4.09 7.53
CA ILE A 51 4.30 3.77 6.79
C ILE A 51 4.03 4.82 5.71
N THR A 52 4.17 6.11 6.05
CA THR A 52 3.95 7.19 5.08
C THR A 52 4.97 7.14 3.93
N ALA A 53 6.26 6.91 4.23
CA ALA A 53 7.28 6.74 3.21
C ALA A 53 7.00 5.53 2.30
N PHE A 54 6.56 4.41 2.88
CA PHE A 54 6.19 3.21 2.15
C PHE A 54 4.96 3.43 1.25
N ALA A 55 3.93 4.12 1.73
CA ALA A 55 2.75 4.46 0.92
C ALA A 55 3.12 5.33 -0.28
N VAL A 56 3.97 6.35 -0.07
CA VAL A 56 4.49 7.20 -1.15
C VAL A 56 5.32 6.41 -2.16
N ALA A 57 6.23 5.56 -1.68
CA ALA A 57 7.06 4.73 -2.55
C ALA A 57 6.19 3.81 -3.44
N ASN A 58 5.16 3.19 -2.87
CA ASN A 58 4.24 2.35 -3.63
C ASN A 58 3.41 3.13 -4.65
N ALA A 59 2.97 4.36 -4.32
CA ALA A 59 2.28 5.21 -5.28
C ALA A 59 3.16 5.50 -6.52
N ASN A 60 4.45 5.76 -6.32
CA ASN A 60 5.40 5.98 -7.41
C ASN A 60 5.63 4.69 -8.23
N VAL A 61 5.83 3.55 -7.55
CA VAL A 61 6.05 2.24 -8.22
C VAL A 61 4.84 1.86 -9.07
N TRP A 62 3.63 1.98 -8.54
CA TRP A 62 2.44 1.65 -9.32
C TRP A 62 2.19 2.64 -10.45
N GLU A 63 2.49 3.92 -10.28
CA GLU A 63 2.45 4.90 -11.37
C GLU A 63 3.40 4.53 -12.51
N GLU A 64 4.63 4.10 -12.20
CA GLU A 64 5.59 3.60 -13.18
C GLU A 64 5.10 2.34 -13.89
N ILE A 65 4.59 1.36 -13.13
CA ILE A 65 4.03 0.11 -13.68
C ILE A 65 2.83 0.39 -14.58
N GLY A 66 1.96 1.32 -14.19
CA GLY A 66 0.74 1.63 -14.93
C GLY A 66 1.01 2.33 -16.26
N GLY A 67 2.08 3.11 -16.37
CA GLY A 67 2.42 3.83 -17.58
C GLY A 67 1.29 4.72 -18.10
N ALA A 68 1.22 4.91 -19.42
CA ALA A 68 0.25 5.81 -20.05
C ALA A 68 -1.13 5.15 -20.30
N ASP A 69 -1.19 3.83 -20.45
CA ASP A 69 -2.40 3.07 -20.77
C ASP A 69 -2.47 1.77 -19.96
N PRO A 70 -2.76 1.87 -18.64
CA PRO A 70 -2.86 0.70 -17.78
C PRO A 70 -4.13 -0.10 -18.07
N ASP A 71 -4.03 -1.43 -18.00
CA ASP A 71 -5.22 -2.28 -17.97
C ASP A 71 -6.11 -1.97 -16.74
N PRO A 72 -7.40 -2.35 -16.75
CA PRO A 72 -8.33 -1.97 -15.69
C PRO A 72 -7.92 -2.42 -14.28
N TRP A 73 -7.19 -3.52 -14.14
CA TRP A 73 -6.71 -3.98 -12.83
C TRP A 73 -5.55 -3.13 -12.35
N THR A 74 -4.56 -2.87 -13.22
CA THR A 74 -3.42 -2.00 -12.90
C THR A 74 -3.88 -0.57 -12.58
N ALA A 75 -4.86 -0.04 -13.32
CA ALA A 75 -5.44 1.28 -13.07
C ALA A 75 -6.05 1.41 -11.66
N ARG A 76 -6.66 0.35 -11.13
CA ARG A 76 -7.19 0.33 -9.75
C ARG A 76 -6.08 0.37 -8.71
N LEU A 77 -4.96 -0.31 -8.95
CA LEU A 77 -3.81 -0.30 -8.05
C LEU A 77 -3.10 1.06 -8.03
N VAL A 78 -2.98 1.71 -9.20
CA VAL A 78 -2.51 3.10 -9.31
C VAL A 78 -3.40 4.03 -8.50
N ALA A 79 -4.72 3.95 -8.68
CA ALA A 79 -5.66 4.80 -7.95
C ALA A 79 -5.61 4.56 -6.44
N ALA A 80 -5.61 3.29 -6.01
CA ALA A 80 -5.57 2.91 -4.61
C ALA A 80 -4.28 3.36 -3.91
N SER A 81 -3.12 3.11 -4.51
CA SER A 81 -1.83 3.49 -3.95
C SER A 81 -1.68 5.02 -3.83
N LYS A 82 -2.10 5.78 -4.85
CA LYS A 82 -2.13 7.26 -4.81
C LYS A 82 -3.07 7.81 -3.74
N ALA A 83 -4.27 7.23 -3.63
CA ALA A 83 -5.26 7.64 -2.61
C ALA A 83 -4.73 7.37 -1.20
N TRP A 84 -4.08 6.22 -0.98
CA TRP A 84 -3.49 5.90 0.31
C TRP A 84 -2.32 6.81 0.66
N ALA A 85 -1.40 7.08 -0.27
CA ALA A 85 -0.30 8.01 -0.06
C ALA A 85 -0.79 9.42 0.28
N THR A 86 -1.85 9.89 -0.38
CA THR A 86 -2.49 11.19 -0.09
C THR A 86 -3.05 11.22 1.31
N TYR A 87 -3.77 10.18 1.71
CA TYR A 87 -4.30 10.03 3.07
C TYR A 87 -3.18 10.06 4.13
N ARG A 88 -2.11 9.28 3.95
CA ARG A 88 -0.97 9.20 4.87
C ARG A 88 -0.22 10.51 5.05
N ARG A 89 -0.15 11.34 4.00
CA ARG A 89 0.50 12.67 4.05
C ARG A 89 -0.33 13.72 4.80
N ALA A 90 -1.63 13.48 4.98
CA ALA A 90 -2.54 14.37 5.67
C ALA A 90 -2.70 14.06 7.17
N LEU A 91 -2.12 12.96 7.65
CA LEU A 91 -2.05 12.57 9.06
C LEU A 91 -0.83 13.17 9.76
#